data_AF-A0A3A4PW69-F1
#
_entry.id   AF-A0A3A4PW69-F1
#
_cell.length_a   1.000
_cell.length_b   1.000
_cell.length_c   1.000
_cell.angle_alpha   90.00
_cell.angle_beta   90.00
_cell.angle_gamma   90.00
#
_symmetry.space_group_name_H-M   'P 1'
#
loop_
_entity.id
_entity.type
_entity.pdbx_description
1 polymer ?
#
loop_
_entity_poly.entity_id
_entity_poly.type
_entity_poly.pdbx_seq_one_letter_code
_entity_poly.pdbx_strand_id
1 'polypeptide(L)'
;MAITLGKDRMEESNPWRRSAGAAVFCFLLLLLTSLTLLAAEPASEEAGPYKDLEKSFQRVLDIEREKHEILVAGLESAKAFEAELDQSLDNDLLQISTYRNQLFVPSISINELRDVFRDISAVSGRLAQNIRDAEERLASVHRKRAEALELMSLYQKQQGITREQEVPSASRRRLDDLLNGIMKQLRDNEKRIDAIDAIYSEQIVRLRQMQAEFTGLAGRVTKKIDEETVQAVFHRDVSPVFRFVPGEWQIAAASARDNLSRLFSADSRPEAAERQWRSFLSEAL
;
A
#
# COMPACT_ATOMS: atom_id res chain seq x y z
N MET A 1 3.26 25.22 18.43
CA MET A 1 2.24 25.81 17.52
C MET A 1 1.35 24.65 17.11
N ALA A 2 0.16 24.55 17.71
CA ALA A 2 -0.71 23.39 17.58
C ALA A 2 -1.67 23.59 16.40
N ILE A 3 -1.55 22.73 15.39
CA ILE A 3 -2.53 22.65 14.30
C ILE A 3 -3.38 21.41 14.57
N THR A 4 -4.57 21.64 15.09
CA THR A 4 -5.65 20.66 15.18
C THR A 4 -6.26 20.49 13.79
N LEU A 5 -5.89 19.43 13.07
CA LEU A 5 -6.55 19.05 11.82
C LEU A 5 -7.73 18.13 12.17
N GLY A 6 -8.92 18.69 11.99
CA GLY A 6 -10.21 18.04 12.20
C GLY A 6 -10.31 16.76 11.41
N LYS A 7 -10.61 15.68 12.13
CA LYS A 7 -10.91 14.35 11.59
C LYS A 7 -12.42 14.23 11.47
N ASP A 8 -13.01 14.94 10.51
CA ASP A 8 -14.37 14.67 10.06
C ASP A 8 -14.33 13.55 9.02
N ARG A 9 -14.32 12.31 9.51
CA ARG A 9 -14.73 11.15 8.73
C ARG A 9 -16.24 11.21 8.58
N MET A 10 -16.72 11.90 7.56
CA MET A 10 -18.01 11.56 6.95
C MET A 10 -17.76 10.46 5.90
N GLU A 11 -17.70 9.21 6.36
CA GLU A 11 -18.13 8.09 5.52
C GLU A 11 -19.64 8.20 5.35
N GLU A 12 -20.08 9.03 4.40
CA GLU A 12 -21.41 8.88 3.83
C GLU A 12 -21.42 7.58 3.01
N SER A 13 -21.64 6.48 3.70
CA SER A 13 -22.10 5.23 3.09
C SER A 13 -23.49 5.47 2.51
N ASN A 14 -23.54 6.08 1.32
CA ASN A 14 -24.78 6.48 0.70
C ASN A 14 -25.58 5.20 0.32
N PRO A 15 -26.65 4.84 1.04
CA PRO A 15 -27.34 3.55 0.88
C PRO A 15 -28.01 3.42 -0.49
N TRP A 16 -28.15 4.54 -1.20
CA TRP A 16 -28.69 4.64 -2.55
C TRP A 16 -27.80 4.02 -3.64
N ARG A 17 -26.47 3.90 -3.43
CA ARG A 17 -25.57 3.31 -4.45
C ARG A 17 -25.66 1.78 -4.54
N ARG A 18 -25.92 1.10 -3.41
CA ARG A 18 -26.13 -0.36 -3.41
C ARG A 18 -27.56 -0.73 -3.79
N SER A 19 -28.54 0.11 -3.44
CA SER A 19 -29.94 -0.12 -3.82
C SER A 19 -30.22 0.20 -5.28
N ALA A 20 -29.53 1.16 -5.92
CA ALA A 20 -29.73 1.46 -7.33
C ALA A 20 -29.27 0.31 -8.26
N GLY A 21 -28.10 -0.29 -7.99
CA GLY A 21 -27.63 -1.45 -8.76
C GLY A 21 -28.53 -2.67 -8.60
N ALA A 22 -28.94 -2.98 -7.36
CA ALA A 22 -29.87 -4.06 -7.08
C ALA A 22 -31.27 -3.81 -7.66
N ALA A 23 -31.77 -2.58 -7.61
CA ALA A 23 -33.07 -2.20 -8.17
C ALA A 23 -33.05 -2.28 -9.71
N VAL A 24 -32.00 -1.81 -10.37
CA VAL A 24 -31.85 -1.91 -11.84
C VAL A 24 -31.72 -3.37 -12.27
N PHE A 25 -30.96 -4.18 -11.52
CA PHE A 25 -30.83 -5.62 -11.78
C PHE A 25 -32.15 -6.36 -11.58
N CYS A 26 -32.89 -6.11 -10.48
CA CYS A 26 -34.21 -6.69 -10.24
C CYS A 26 -35.25 -6.23 -11.28
N PHE A 27 -35.21 -4.98 -11.72
CA PHE A 27 -36.12 -4.46 -12.74
C PHE A 27 -35.84 -5.08 -14.11
N LEU A 28 -34.55 -5.28 -14.47
CA LEU A 28 -34.14 -6.00 -15.68
C LEU A 28 -34.53 -7.48 -15.63
N LEU A 29 -34.44 -8.12 -14.47
CA LEU A 29 -34.83 -9.53 -14.28
C LEU A 29 -36.35 -9.72 -14.36
N LEU A 30 -37.13 -8.78 -13.83
CA LEU A 30 -38.60 -8.74 -13.95
C LEU A 30 -39.07 -8.44 -15.39
N LEU A 31 -38.33 -7.63 -16.14
CA LEU A 31 -38.58 -7.37 -17.57
C LEU A 31 -38.33 -8.62 -18.44
N LEU A 32 -37.30 -9.40 -18.12
CA LEU A 32 -37.01 -10.66 -18.82
C LEU A 32 -38.11 -11.72 -18.61
N THR A 33 -38.74 -11.77 -17.44
CA THR A 33 -39.83 -12.72 -17.15
C THR A 33 -41.19 -12.29 -17.72
N SER A 34 -41.42 -10.99 -17.94
CA SER A 34 -42.68 -10.49 -18.48
C SER A 34 -42.77 -10.59 -20.00
N LEU A 35 -41.63 -10.59 -20.71
CA LEU A 35 -41.57 -10.76 -22.16
C LEU A 35 -41.92 -12.18 -22.64
N THR A 36 -41.83 -13.20 -21.78
CA THR A 36 -42.21 -14.58 -22.15
C THR A 36 -43.71 -14.87 -22.01
N LEU A 37 -44.50 -13.97 -21.40
CA LEU A 37 -45.91 -14.24 -21.08
C LEU A 37 -46.93 -13.50 -21.96
N LEU A 38 -46.52 -12.52 -22.79
CA LEU A 38 -47.43 -11.81 -23.70
C LEU A 38 -47.34 -12.38 -25.12
N ALA A 39 -47.94 -13.55 -25.30
CA ALA A 39 -48.25 -14.12 -26.61
C ALA A 39 -49.77 -14.28 -26.75
N ALA A 40 -50.54 -13.21 -26.53
CA ALA A 40 -51.95 -13.12 -26.90
C ALA A 40 -52.49 -11.69 -26.72
N GLU A 41 -52.48 -10.90 -27.80
CA GLU A 41 -53.56 -9.99 -28.26
C GLU A 41 -52.99 -8.87 -29.14
N PRO A 42 -53.61 -8.55 -30.30
CA PRO A 42 -53.14 -7.49 -31.16
C PRO A 42 -53.86 -6.15 -30.89
N ALA A 43 -53.09 -5.08 -31.10
CA ALA A 43 -53.50 -3.71 -31.44
C ALA A 43 -53.40 -2.60 -30.37
N SER A 44 -52.41 -1.73 -30.63
CA SER A 44 -52.40 -0.26 -30.43
C SER A 44 -51.66 0.38 -29.24
N GLU A 45 -50.81 -0.37 -28.50
CA GLU A 45 -49.88 0.21 -27.51
C GLU A 45 -48.40 -0.16 -27.73
N GLU A 46 -48.02 -0.61 -28.94
CA GLU A 46 -46.69 -1.16 -29.25
C GLU A 46 -45.48 -0.20 -29.06
N ALA A 47 -45.71 1.09 -28.81
CA ALA A 47 -44.63 2.08 -28.60
C ALA A 47 -44.26 2.30 -27.12
N GLY A 48 -45.10 1.88 -26.16
CA GLY A 48 -44.90 2.09 -24.72
C GLY A 48 -43.65 1.40 -24.15
N PRO A 49 -43.51 0.07 -24.27
CA PRO A 49 -42.44 -0.67 -23.59
C PRO A 49 -41.03 -0.36 -24.14
N TYR A 50 -40.90 -0.15 -25.45
CA TYR A 50 -39.61 0.19 -26.06
C TYR A 50 -39.15 1.60 -25.69
N LYS A 51 -40.09 2.54 -25.50
CA LYS A 51 -39.75 3.91 -25.10
C LYS A 51 -39.20 3.97 -23.67
N ASP A 52 -39.70 3.13 -22.77
CA ASP A 52 -39.16 3.03 -21.40
C ASP A 52 -37.81 2.31 -21.36
N LEU A 53 -37.61 1.31 -22.24
CA LEU A 53 -36.30 0.71 -22.45
C LEU A 53 -35.27 1.72 -23.01
N GLU A 54 -35.66 2.51 -24.01
CA GLU A 54 -34.84 3.61 -24.55
C GLU A 54 -34.43 4.60 -23.45
N LYS A 55 -35.37 5.02 -22.58
CA LYS A 55 -35.05 5.90 -21.43
C LYS A 55 -34.08 5.24 -20.46
N SER A 56 -34.23 3.94 -20.19
CA SER A 56 -33.34 3.19 -19.29
C SER A 56 -31.91 3.15 -19.85
N PHE A 57 -31.75 2.81 -21.13
CA PHE A 57 -30.44 2.82 -21.79
C PHE A 57 -29.84 4.23 -21.88
N GLN A 58 -30.67 5.25 -22.14
CA GLN A 58 -30.20 6.63 -22.11
C GLN A 58 -29.67 7.00 -20.72
N ARG A 59 -30.37 6.62 -19.65
CA ARG A 59 -29.93 6.88 -18.27
C ARG A 59 -28.62 6.17 -17.94
N VAL A 60 -28.46 4.92 -18.38
CA VAL A 60 -27.19 4.19 -18.23
C VAL A 60 -26.07 4.91 -18.96
N LEU A 61 -26.30 5.33 -20.21
CA LEU A 61 -25.31 6.05 -21.00
C LEU A 61 -24.88 7.34 -20.32
N ASP A 62 -25.82 8.08 -19.73
CA ASP A 62 -25.53 9.31 -18.99
C ASP A 62 -24.70 9.03 -17.71
N ILE A 63 -25.01 7.94 -16.98
CA ILE A 63 -24.21 7.49 -15.83
C ILE A 63 -22.79 7.11 -16.25
N GLU A 64 -22.63 6.39 -17.35
CA GLU A 64 -21.30 5.98 -17.83
C GLU A 64 -20.47 7.15 -18.34
N ARG A 65 -21.12 8.22 -18.83
CA ARG A 65 -20.46 9.50 -19.13
C ARG A 65 -20.03 10.24 -17.87
N GLU A 66 -20.87 10.29 -16.84
CA GLU A 66 -20.47 10.87 -15.55
C GLU A 66 -19.28 10.13 -14.93
N LYS A 67 -19.31 8.78 -14.95
CA LYS A 67 -18.17 7.95 -14.50
C LYS A 67 -16.91 8.24 -15.32
N HIS A 68 -17.04 8.53 -16.61
CA HIS A 68 -15.91 8.90 -17.46
C HIS A 68 -15.23 10.17 -16.97
N GLU A 69 -16.00 11.20 -16.64
CA GLU A 69 -15.45 12.46 -16.11
C GLU A 69 -14.72 12.24 -14.78
N ILE A 70 -15.26 11.39 -13.91
CA ILE A 70 -14.59 10.99 -12.68
C ILE A 70 -13.28 10.24 -12.98
N LEU A 71 -13.24 9.38 -13.99
CA LEU A 71 -12.02 8.69 -14.42
C LEU A 71 -11.01 9.62 -15.08
N VAL A 72 -11.45 10.67 -15.77
CA VAL A 72 -10.57 11.73 -16.27
C VAL A 72 -9.87 12.43 -15.11
N ALA A 73 -10.65 12.88 -14.11
CA ALA A 73 -10.10 13.50 -12.92
C ALA A 73 -9.19 12.53 -12.14
N GLY A 74 -9.57 11.26 -12.05
CA GLY A 74 -8.77 10.20 -11.43
C GLY A 74 -7.43 9.97 -12.14
N LEU A 75 -7.40 10.03 -13.47
CA LEU A 75 -6.17 9.91 -14.25
C LEU A 75 -5.25 11.11 -14.03
N GLU A 76 -5.78 12.33 -14.02
CA GLU A 76 -4.97 13.52 -13.72
C GLU A 76 -4.43 13.49 -12.28
N SER A 77 -5.22 13.02 -11.33
CA SER A 77 -4.74 12.80 -9.96
C SER A 77 -3.66 11.72 -9.89
N ALA A 78 -3.74 10.66 -10.69
CA ALA A 78 -2.72 9.62 -10.74
C ALA A 78 -1.39 10.13 -11.32
N LYS A 79 -1.45 10.93 -12.39
CA LYS A 79 -0.27 11.59 -12.98
C LYS A 79 0.37 12.59 -12.03
N ALA A 80 -0.44 13.37 -11.30
CA ALA A 80 0.08 14.31 -10.32
C ALA A 80 0.81 13.59 -9.18
N PHE A 81 0.24 12.47 -8.71
CA PHE A 81 0.88 11.60 -7.72
C PHE A 81 2.20 11.00 -8.23
N GLU A 82 2.24 10.55 -9.48
CA GLU A 82 3.46 10.08 -10.14
C GLU A 82 4.54 11.16 -10.18
N ALA A 83 4.20 12.38 -10.60
CA ALA A 83 5.17 13.49 -10.65
C ALA A 83 5.71 13.87 -9.26
N GLU A 84 4.85 13.86 -8.23
CA GLU A 84 5.27 14.11 -6.84
C GLU A 84 6.19 13.00 -6.32
N LEU A 85 5.87 11.74 -6.62
CA LEU A 85 6.70 10.60 -6.25
C LEU A 85 8.04 10.62 -6.96
N ASP A 86 8.09 10.93 -8.26
CA ASP A 86 9.34 11.00 -9.01
C ASP A 86 10.32 11.99 -8.38
N GLN A 87 9.84 13.19 -8.05
CA GLN A 87 10.66 14.18 -7.37
C GLN A 87 11.11 13.70 -5.97
N SER A 88 10.23 13.04 -5.22
CA SER A 88 10.59 12.49 -3.91
C SER A 88 11.64 11.37 -4.03
N LEU A 89 11.50 10.50 -5.02
CA LEU A 89 12.40 9.37 -5.24
C LEU A 89 13.78 9.82 -5.71
N ASP A 90 13.86 10.86 -6.53
CA ASP A 90 15.14 11.46 -6.94
C ASP A 90 15.90 12.05 -5.73
N ASN A 91 15.17 12.74 -4.84
CA ASN A 91 15.74 13.23 -3.60
C ASN A 91 16.22 12.08 -2.69
N ASP A 92 15.44 11.01 -2.60
CA ASP A 92 15.78 9.83 -1.81
C ASP A 92 17.02 9.10 -2.37
N LEU A 93 17.20 9.05 -3.68
CA LEU A 93 18.42 8.53 -4.32
C LEU A 93 19.66 9.36 -3.96
N LEU A 94 19.53 10.70 -3.96
CA LEU A 94 20.61 11.59 -3.53
C LEU A 94 20.97 11.38 -2.06
N GLN A 95 19.95 11.19 -1.19
CA GLN A 95 20.17 10.87 0.22
C GLN A 95 20.88 9.52 0.39
N ILE A 96 20.48 8.48 -0.34
CA ILE A 96 21.16 7.18 -0.33
C ILE A 96 22.64 7.34 -0.71
N SER A 97 22.93 8.11 -1.76
CA SER A 97 24.33 8.37 -2.17
C SER A 97 25.12 9.09 -1.08
N THR A 98 24.50 10.11 -0.46
CA THR A 98 25.10 10.87 0.64
C THR A 98 25.44 9.96 1.83
N TYR A 99 24.49 9.15 2.28
CA TYR A 99 24.70 8.22 3.39
C TYR A 99 25.72 7.13 3.06
N ARG A 100 25.71 6.61 1.83
CA ARG A 100 26.74 5.66 1.37
C ARG A 100 28.13 6.28 1.46
N ASN A 101 28.30 7.52 1.05
CA ASN A 101 29.60 8.22 1.13
C ASN A 101 30.02 8.47 2.58
N GLN A 102 29.08 8.84 3.45
CA GLN A 102 29.36 9.03 4.89
C GLN A 102 29.87 7.75 5.57
N LEU A 103 29.37 6.57 5.18
CA LEU A 103 29.85 5.29 5.71
C LEU A 103 31.33 4.99 5.41
N PHE A 104 31.92 5.63 4.40
CA PHE A 104 33.34 5.48 4.07
C PHE A 104 34.24 6.46 4.81
N VAL A 105 33.69 7.43 5.54
CA VAL A 105 34.48 8.39 6.32
C VAL A 105 35.06 7.65 7.53
N PRO A 106 36.39 7.51 7.66
CA PRO A 106 36.99 6.72 8.74
C PRO A 106 36.78 7.30 10.13
N SER A 107 36.47 8.60 10.24
CA SER A 107 36.27 9.32 11.49
C SER A 107 34.80 9.59 11.82
N ILE A 108 33.86 8.89 11.17
CA ILE A 108 32.43 9.08 11.45
C ILE A 108 32.11 8.60 12.87
N SER A 109 31.45 9.45 13.65
CA SER A 109 31.12 9.13 15.02
C SER A 109 29.90 8.21 15.11
N ILE A 110 29.81 7.44 16.20
CA ILE A 110 28.63 6.61 16.51
C ILE A 110 27.35 7.45 16.55
N ASN A 111 27.42 8.69 17.04
CA ASN A 111 26.25 9.58 17.09
C ASN A 111 25.77 9.98 15.69
N GLU A 112 26.68 10.33 14.79
CA GLU A 112 26.33 10.62 13.38
C GLU A 112 25.74 9.39 12.69
N LEU A 113 26.30 8.21 12.91
CA LEU A 113 25.73 6.96 12.38
C LEU A 113 24.31 6.69 12.92
N ARG A 114 24.06 6.99 14.19
CA ARG A 114 22.71 6.87 14.78
C ARG A 114 21.72 7.89 14.20
N ASP A 115 22.17 9.10 13.92
CA ASP A 115 21.35 10.11 13.24
C ASP A 115 21.00 9.65 11.82
N VAL A 116 21.98 9.15 11.06
CA VAL A 116 21.74 8.55 9.73
C VAL A 116 20.74 7.39 9.81
N PHE A 117 20.89 6.51 10.81
CA PHE A 117 19.95 5.39 11.01
C PHE A 117 18.52 5.86 11.32
N ARG A 118 18.36 6.90 12.14
CA ARG A 118 17.06 7.50 12.44
C ARG A 118 16.42 8.07 11.16
N ASP A 119 17.20 8.78 10.35
CA ASP A 119 16.71 9.39 9.12
C ASP A 119 16.30 8.32 8.08
N ILE A 120 17.09 7.24 7.94
CA ILE A 120 16.72 6.08 7.11
C ILE A 120 15.42 5.44 7.61
N SER A 121 15.22 5.33 8.92
CA SER A 121 14.01 4.77 9.50
C SER A 121 12.78 5.64 9.21
N ALA A 122 12.92 6.96 9.28
CA ALA A 122 11.86 7.90 8.94
C ALA A 122 11.48 7.82 7.45
N VAL A 123 12.47 7.76 6.56
CA VAL A 123 12.24 7.60 5.11
C VAL A 123 11.57 6.26 4.81
N SER A 124 12.04 5.17 5.43
CA SER A 124 11.46 3.84 5.26
C SER A 124 10.00 3.78 5.70
N GLY A 125 9.65 4.47 6.79
CA GLY A 125 8.26 4.62 7.26
C GLY A 125 7.38 5.37 6.26
N ARG A 126 7.90 6.46 5.67
CA ARG A 126 7.21 7.22 4.61
C ARG A 126 6.99 6.36 3.36
N LEU A 127 8.01 5.65 2.89
CA LEU A 127 7.90 4.74 1.74
C LEU A 127 6.86 3.65 1.98
N ALA A 128 6.83 3.06 3.17
CA ALA A 128 5.83 2.05 3.54
C ALA A 128 4.40 2.60 3.59
N GLN A 129 4.21 3.88 3.93
CA GLN A 129 2.90 4.53 3.84
C GLN A 129 2.51 4.76 2.38
N ASN A 130 3.41 5.33 1.57
CA ASN A 130 3.15 5.58 0.15
C ASN A 130 2.80 4.31 -0.63
N ILE A 131 3.48 3.18 -0.34
CA ILE A 131 3.16 1.87 -0.94
C ILE A 131 1.73 1.46 -0.59
N ARG A 132 1.36 1.55 0.70
CA ARG A 132 0.00 1.17 1.15
C ARG A 132 -1.08 2.04 0.51
N ASP A 133 -0.84 3.35 0.45
CA ASP A 133 -1.79 4.29 -0.15
C ASP A 133 -1.95 4.02 -1.66
N ALA A 134 -0.86 3.71 -2.37
CA ALA A 134 -0.90 3.34 -3.78
C ALA A 134 -1.61 1.98 -3.99
N GLU A 135 -1.36 0.98 -3.15
CA GLU A 135 -2.02 -0.33 -3.20
C GLU A 135 -3.53 -0.22 -2.96
N GLU A 136 -3.97 0.61 -2.01
CA GLU A 136 -5.39 0.85 -1.75
C GLU A 136 -6.08 1.48 -2.97
N ARG A 137 -5.43 2.47 -3.58
CA ARG A 137 -5.93 3.11 -4.81
C ARG A 137 -5.98 2.12 -5.97
N LEU A 138 -4.94 1.29 -6.15
CA LEU A 138 -4.90 0.25 -7.17
C LEU A 138 -6.03 -0.78 -6.98
N ALA A 139 -6.29 -1.22 -5.74
CA ALA A 139 -7.38 -2.13 -5.44
C ALA A 139 -8.77 -1.51 -5.73
N SER A 140 -8.93 -0.19 -5.59
CA SER A 140 -10.13 0.53 -6.02
C SER A 140 -10.27 0.55 -7.55
N VAL A 141 -9.17 0.74 -8.27
CA VAL A 141 -9.12 0.72 -9.75
C VAL A 141 -9.48 -0.65 -10.30
N HIS A 142 -8.92 -1.72 -9.74
CA HIS A 142 -9.26 -3.11 -10.10
C HIS A 142 -10.76 -3.42 -9.94
N ARG A 143 -11.39 -2.92 -8.86
CA ARG A 143 -12.84 -3.08 -8.65
C ARG A 143 -13.66 -2.40 -9.74
N LYS A 144 -13.29 -1.18 -10.13
CA LYS A 144 -13.93 -0.46 -11.24
C LYS A 144 -13.73 -1.19 -12.58
N ARG A 145 -12.56 -1.80 -12.80
CA ARG A 145 -12.29 -2.62 -13.99
C ARG A 145 -13.22 -3.82 -14.08
N ALA A 146 -13.36 -4.56 -12.98
CA ALA A 146 -14.24 -5.73 -12.93
C ALA A 146 -15.70 -5.35 -13.22
N GLU A 147 -16.18 -4.24 -12.62
CA GLU A 147 -17.52 -3.70 -12.89
C GLU A 147 -17.71 -3.34 -14.37
N ALA A 148 -16.74 -2.65 -14.98
CA ALA A 148 -16.81 -2.25 -16.39
C ALA A 148 -16.87 -3.48 -17.33
N LEU A 149 -16.04 -4.49 -17.08
CA LEU A 149 -16.03 -5.73 -17.87
C LEU A 149 -17.33 -6.53 -17.72
N GLU A 150 -17.89 -6.60 -16.52
CA GLU A 150 -19.18 -7.25 -16.28
C GLU A 150 -20.30 -6.54 -17.05
N LEU A 151 -20.36 -5.21 -16.97
CA LEU A 151 -21.34 -4.41 -17.72
C LEU A 151 -21.17 -4.60 -19.23
N MET A 152 -19.95 -4.60 -19.75
CA MET A 152 -19.69 -4.85 -21.18
C MET A 152 -20.22 -6.21 -21.62
N SER A 153 -19.99 -7.26 -20.83
CA SER A 153 -20.51 -8.61 -21.11
C SER A 153 -22.04 -8.64 -21.12
N LEU A 154 -22.67 -7.98 -20.14
CA LEU A 154 -24.13 -7.88 -20.05
C LEU A 154 -24.74 -7.16 -21.26
N TYR A 155 -24.20 -5.99 -21.63
CA TYR A 155 -24.72 -5.22 -22.78
C TYR A 155 -24.44 -5.90 -24.11
N GLN A 156 -23.31 -6.59 -24.26
CA GLN A 156 -23.04 -7.41 -25.43
C GLN A 156 -24.07 -8.55 -25.58
N LYS A 157 -24.46 -9.18 -24.47
CA LYS A 157 -25.52 -10.20 -24.46
C LYS A 157 -26.89 -9.60 -24.81
N GLN A 158 -27.22 -8.43 -24.25
CA GLN A 158 -28.47 -7.72 -24.57
C GLN A 158 -28.56 -7.35 -26.05
N GLN A 159 -27.45 -6.90 -26.66
CA GLN A 159 -27.41 -6.60 -28.09
C GLN A 159 -27.71 -7.84 -28.96
N GLY A 160 -27.29 -9.04 -28.54
CA GLY A 160 -27.68 -10.29 -29.19
C GLY A 160 -29.19 -10.53 -29.14
N ILE A 161 -29.79 -10.38 -27.94
CA ILE A 161 -31.22 -10.59 -27.71
C ILE A 161 -32.07 -9.61 -28.52
N THR A 162 -31.70 -8.32 -28.58
CA THR A 162 -32.44 -7.31 -29.35
C THR A 162 -32.45 -7.60 -30.86
N ARG A 163 -31.44 -8.30 -31.38
CA ARG A 163 -31.40 -8.71 -32.79
C ARG A 163 -32.35 -9.87 -33.10
N GLU A 164 -32.51 -10.78 -32.15
CA GLU A 164 -33.35 -11.98 -32.28
C GLU A 164 -34.85 -11.69 -32.09
N GLN A 165 -35.20 -10.65 -31.32
CA GLN A 165 -36.59 -10.27 -31.08
C GLN A 165 -37.22 -9.52 -32.28
N GLU A 166 -38.53 -9.66 -32.47
CA GLU A 166 -39.32 -8.91 -33.46
C GLU A 166 -39.60 -7.47 -32.98
N VAL A 167 -38.54 -6.69 -32.77
CA VAL A 167 -38.63 -5.27 -32.44
C VAL A 167 -38.91 -4.45 -33.72
N PRO A 168 -39.85 -3.48 -33.70
CA PRO A 168 -40.07 -2.55 -34.81
C PRO A 168 -38.77 -1.89 -35.27
N SER A 169 -38.57 -1.79 -36.59
CA SER A 169 -37.28 -1.40 -37.18
C SER A 169 -36.75 -0.03 -36.70
N ALA A 170 -37.63 0.94 -36.43
CA ALA A 170 -37.26 2.25 -35.90
C ALA A 170 -36.77 2.18 -34.45
N SER A 171 -37.50 1.49 -33.57
CA SER A 171 -37.12 1.30 -32.16
C SER A 171 -35.85 0.46 -32.05
N ARG A 172 -35.71 -0.57 -32.89
CA ARG A 172 -34.52 -1.42 -32.96
C ARG A 172 -33.26 -0.58 -33.24
N ARG A 173 -33.31 0.29 -34.26
CA ARG A 173 -32.18 1.19 -34.59
C ARG A 173 -31.80 2.07 -33.40
N ARG A 174 -32.77 2.68 -32.72
CA ARG A 174 -32.50 3.54 -31.56
C ARG A 174 -31.89 2.78 -30.39
N LEU A 175 -32.41 1.60 -30.08
CA LEU A 175 -31.87 0.74 -29.03
C LEU A 175 -30.44 0.27 -29.38
N ASP A 176 -30.19 -0.10 -30.63
CA ASP A 176 -28.86 -0.46 -31.11
C ASP A 176 -27.88 0.72 -31.00
N ASP A 177 -28.30 1.94 -31.38
CA ASP A 177 -27.48 3.15 -31.27
C ASP A 177 -27.13 3.45 -29.80
N LEU A 178 -28.10 3.32 -28.88
CA LEU A 178 -27.88 3.50 -27.44
C LEU A 178 -26.93 2.44 -26.87
N LEU A 179 -27.14 1.16 -27.20
CA LEU A 179 -26.27 0.06 -26.77
C LEU A 179 -24.84 0.23 -27.31
N ASN A 180 -24.69 0.61 -28.57
CA ASN A 180 -23.39 0.92 -29.16
C ASN A 180 -22.72 2.11 -28.46
N GLY A 181 -23.51 3.13 -28.08
CA GLY A 181 -23.05 4.26 -27.28
C GLY A 181 -22.53 3.84 -25.91
N ILE A 182 -23.29 3.01 -25.18
CA ILE A 182 -22.89 2.46 -23.87
C ILE A 182 -21.61 1.64 -23.99
N MET A 183 -21.55 0.73 -24.96
CA MET A 183 -20.37 -0.11 -25.20
C MET A 183 -19.12 0.70 -25.54
N LYS A 184 -19.28 1.77 -26.34
CA LYS A 184 -18.18 2.70 -26.63
C LYS A 184 -17.71 3.39 -25.34
N GLN A 185 -18.64 3.91 -24.56
CA GLN A 185 -18.34 4.61 -23.31
C GLN A 185 -17.63 3.71 -22.30
N LEU A 186 -18.09 2.47 -22.14
CA LEU A 186 -17.47 1.47 -21.27
C LEU A 186 -16.03 1.13 -21.70
N ARG A 187 -15.79 0.96 -23.01
CA ARG A 187 -14.42 0.76 -23.54
C ARG A 187 -13.51 1.96 -23.30
N ASP A 188 -14.04 3.17 -23.43
CA ASP A 188 -13.28 4.39 -23.15
C ASP A 188 -12.98 4.51 -21.64
N ASN A 189 -13.91 4.09 -20.78
CA ASN A 189 -13.71 3.98 -19.33
C ASN A 189 -12.65 2.91 -18.99
N GLU A 190 -12.72 1.73 -19.61
CA GLU A 190 -11.74 0.64 -19.46
C GLU A 190 -10.31 1.11 -19.80
N LYS A 191 -10.12 1.77 -20.95
CA LYS A 191 -8.82 2.31 -21.34
C LYS A 191 -8.24 3.30 -20.31
N ARG A 192 -9.09 4.12 -19.69
CA ARG A 192 -8.65 5.05 -18.64
C ARG A 192 -8.32 4.33 -17.35
N ILE A 193 -9.11 3.33 -16.98
CA ILE A 193 -8.83 2.46 -15.84
C ILE A 193 -7.47 1.78 -16.03
N ASP A 194 -7.19 1.23 -17.22
CA ASP A 194 -5.90 0.61 -17.55
C ASP A 194 -4.74 1.62 -17.48
N ALA A 195 -4.94 2.87 -17.91
CA ALA A 195 -3.91 3.91 -17.77
C ALA A 195 -3.63 4.26 -16.30
N ILE A 196 -4.66 4.36 -15.46
CA ILE A 196 -4.50 4.61 -14.02
C ILE A 196 -3.80 3.42 -13.34
N ASP A 197 -4.19 2.21 -13.71
CA ASP A 197 -3.62 0.95 -13.23
C ASP A 197 -2.13 0.85 -13.49
N ALA A 198 -1.71 1.17 -14.72
CA ALA A 198 -0.31 1.19 -15.12
C ALA A 198 0.52 2.15 -14.26
N ILE A 199 0.04 3.37 -14.03
CA ILE A 199 0.72 4.37 -13.21
C ILE A 199 0.92 3.83 -11.78
N TYR A 200 -0.14 3.41 -11.10
CA TYR A 200 0.00 2.94 -9.72
C TYR A 200 0.86 1.68 -9.60
N SER A 201 0.72 0.74 -10.52
CA SER A 201 1.51 -0.49 -10.53
C SER A 201 3.01 -0.21 -10.71
N GLU A 202 3.37 0.67 -11.64
CA GLU A 202 4.76 1.09 -11.85
C GLU A 202 5.33 1.80 -10.61
N GLN A 203 4.58 2.74 -10.04
CA GLN A 203 5.02 3.51 -8.89
C GLN A 203 5.20 2.63 -7.64
N ILE A 204 4.33 1.63 -7.42
CA ILE A 204 4.50 0.65 -6.33
C ILE A 204 5.82 -0.12 -6.49
N VAL A 205 6.16 -0.55 -7.71
CA VAL A 205 7.42 -1.26 -7.98
C VAL A 205 8.62 -0.37 -7.64
N ARG A 206 8.61 0.89 -8.09
CA ARG A 206 9.71 1.85 -7.83
C ARG A 206 9.84 2.16 -6.34
N LEU A 207 8.74 2.37 -5.63
CA LEU A 207 8.73 2.58 -4.18
C LEU A 207 9.30 1.37 -3.42
N ARG A 208 8.94 0.14 -3.81
CA ARG A 208 9.48 -1.09 -3.20
C ARG A 208 10.98 -1.25 -3.46
N GLN A 209 11.44 -0.92 -4.66
CA GLN A 209 12.86 -0.90 -4.98
C GLN A 209 13.61 0.10 -4.09
N MET A 210 13.07 1.31 -3.92
CA MET A 210 13.64 2.32 -3.02
C MET A 210 13.68 1.85 -1.57
N GLN A 211 12.60 1.22 -1.10
CA GLN A 211 12.52 0.67 0.25
C GLN A 211 13.58 -0.43 0.48
N ALA A 212 13.83 -1.28 -0.51
CA ALA A 212 14.88 -2.30 -0.44
C ALA A 212 16.28 -1.66 -0.34
N GLU A 213 16.53 -0.59 -1.10
CA GLU A 213 17.79 0.17 -1.04
C GLU A 213 18.04 0.78 0.34
N PHE A 214 17.03 1.41 0.94
CA PHE A 214 17.12 1.93 2.32
C PHE A 214 17.28 0.83 3.36
N THR A 215 16.61 -0.32 3.18
CA THR A 215 16.78 -1.48 4.07
C THR A 215 18.20 -2.00 4.03
N GLY A 216 18.78 -2.13 2.83
CA GLY A 216 20.18 -2.54 2.66
C GLY A 216 21.16 -1.52 3.23
N LEU A 217 20.86 -0.22 3.10
CA LEU A 217 21.65 0.84 3.72
C LEU A 217 21.58 0.81 5.25
N ALA A 218 20.39 0.64 5.83
CA ALA A 218 20.20 0.50 7.28
C ALA A 218 21.06 -0.63 7.84
N GLY A 219 21.05 -1.80 7.18
CA GLY A 219 21.88 -2.94 7.59
C GLY A 219 23.39 -2.62 7.59
N ARG A 220 23.87 -1.85 6.61
CA ARG A 220 25.27 -1.38 6.57
C ARG A 220 25.58 -0.38 7.68
N VAL A 221 24.68 0.55 7.96
CA VAL A 221 24.83 1.52 9.05
C VAL A 221 24.89 0.81 10.40
N THR A 222 23.97 -0.14 10.66
CA THR A 222 23.98 -0.94 11.89
C THR A 222 25.31 -1.69 12.06
N LYS A 223 25.77 -2.36 11.01
CA LYS A 223 27.06 -3.06 11.04
C LYS A 223 28.22 -2.11 11.37
N LYS A 224 28.22 -0.90 10.79
CA LYS A 224 29.26 0.10 11.05
C LYS A 224 29.20 0.62 12.49
N ILE A 225 28.00 0.83 13.04
CA ILE A 225 27.81 1.20 14.46
C ILE A 225 28.40 0.12 15.37
N ASP A 226 28.14 -1.16 15.07
CA ASP A 226 28.67 -2.28 15.87
C ASP A 226 30.21 -2.33 15.80
N GLU A 227 30.79 -2.16 14.61
CA GLU A 227 32.25 -2.11 14.41
C GLU A 227 32.90 -0.97 15.21
N GLU A 228 32.36 0.26 15.11
CA GLU A 228 32.88 1.43 15.84
C GLU A 228 32.69 1.28 17.36
N THR A 229 31.59 0.67 17.80
CA THR A 229 31.34 0.40 19.23
C THR A 229 32.38 -0.57 19.79
N VAL A 230 32.70 -1.62 19.03
CA VAL A 230 33.74 -2.59 19.40
C VAL A 230 35.12 -1.91 19.44
N GLN A 231 35.46 -1.09 18.44
CA GLN A 231 36.72 -0.33 18.43
C GLN A 231 36.82 0.64 19.61
N ALA A 232 35.74 1.35 19.95
CA ALA A 232 35.71 2.26 21.08
C ALA A 232 35.95 1.56 22.42
N VAL A 233 35.41 0.34 22.60
CA VAL A 233 35.70 -0.50 23.79
C VAL A 233 37.17 -0.88 23.84
N PHE A 234 37.73 -1.39 22.73
CA PHE A 234 39.14 -1.75 22.68
C PHE A 234 40.07 -0.56 22.95
N HIS A 235 39.78 0.62 22.38
CA HIS A 235 40.56 1.83 22.65
C HIS A 235 40.44 2.34 24.09
N ARG A 236 39.30 2.10 24.76
CA ARG A 236 39.11 2.42 26.18
C ARG A 236 39.94 1.50 27.09
N ASP A 237 40.10 0.23 26.71
CA ASP A 237 40.91 -0.75 27.44
C ASP A 237 42.43 -0.57 27.25
N VAL A 238 42.88 0.20 26.25
CA VAL A 238 44.30 0.61 26.11
C VAL A 238 44.65 1.85 26.93
N SER A 239 43.71 2.39 27.73
CA SER A 239 44.04 3.41 28.72
C SER A 239 45.06 2.85 29.72
N PRO A 240 46.21 3.52 29.97
CA PRO A 240 47.39 2.94 30.61
C PRO A 240 47.22 2.61 32.11
N VAL A 241 46.01 2.69 32.65
CA VAL A 241 45.71 2.40 34.06
C VAL A 241 45.74 0.88 34.33
N PHE A 242 45.63 0.03 33.31
CA PHE A 242 45.76 -1.42 33.45
C PHE A 242 47.02 -1.97 32.78
N ARG A 243 48.20 -1.49 33.19
CA ARG A 243 49.42 -2.30 33.07
C ARG A 243 49.35 -3.42 34.11
N PHE A 244 48.66 -4.51 33.78
CA PHE A 244 48.74 -5.73 34.59
C PHE A 244 50.18 -6.26 34.51
N VAL A 245 50.83 -6.36 35.67
CA VAL A 245 52.19 -6.88 35.81
C VAL A 245 52.17 -8.37 35.44
N PRO A 246 53.08 -8.88 34.60
CA PRO A 246 53.17 -10.30 34.29
C PRO A 246 53.37 -11.11 35.58
N GLY A 247 52.32 -11.84 35.99
CA GLY A 247 52.27 -12.60 37.24
C GLY A 247 50.97 -12.43 38.02
N GLU A 248 50.36 -11.24 37.96
CA GLU A 248 49.11 -10.98 38.68
C GLU A 248 47.90 -11.68 38.06
N TRP A 249 47.94 -11.96 36.75
CA TRP A 249 46.85 -12.67 36.06
C TRP A 249 46.71 -14.10 36.54
N GLN A 250 47.82 -14.78 36.86
CA GLN A 250 47.78 -16.15 37.36
C GLN A 250 47.23 -16.20 38.79
N ILE A 251 47.54 -15.19 39.61
CA ILE A 251 47.06 -15.08 40.99
C ILE A 251 45.58 -14.70 41.01
N ALA A 252 45.17 -13.73 40.20
CA ALA A 252 43.78 -13.30 40.08
C ALA A 252 42.90 -14.40 39.45
N ALA A 253 43.38 -15.09 38.40
CA ALA A 253 42.65 -16.20 37.79
C ALA A 253 42.58 -17.42 38.71
N ALA A 254 43.64 -17.71 39.47
CA ALA A 254 43.61 -18.76 40.50
C ALA A 254 42.62 -18.41 41.62
N SER A 255 42.65 -17.17 42.12
CA SER A 255 41.72 -16.69 43.15
C SER A 255 40.26 -16.67 42.68
N ALA A 256 40.00 -16.23 41.44
CA ALA A 256 38.67 -16.27 40.84
C ALA A 256 38.17 -17.70 40.63
N ARG A 257 39.04 -18.61 40.17
CA ARG A 257 38.71 -20.04 40.05
C ARG A 257 38.43 -20.68 41.39
N ASP A 258 39.16 -20.31 42.45
CA ASP A 258 38.95 -20.81 43.81
C ASP A 258 37.69 -20.23 44.47
N ASN A 259 37.32 -18.99 44.14
CA ASN A 259 36.06 -18.39 44.58
C ASN A 259 34.85 -18.96 43.83
N LEU A 260 34.98 -19.19 42.52
CA LEU A 260 33.93 -19.84 41.73
C LEU A 260 33.74 -21.30 42.15
N SER A 261 34.82 -22.05 42.36
CA SER A 261 34.71 -23.42 42.85
C SER A 261 34.00 -23.48 44.20
N ARG A 262 34.30 -22.57 45.14
CA ARG A 262 33.59 -22.45 46.43
C ARG A 262 32.12 -22.05 46.28
N LEU A 263 31.78 -21.17 45.34
CA LEU A 263 30.39 -20.81 45.02
C LEU A 263 29.59 -22.00 44.46
N PHE A 264 30.25 -22.93 43.76
CA PHE A 264 29.60 -24.07 43.12
C PHE A 264 29.73 -25.40 43.87
N SER A 265 30.51 -25.48 44.96
CA SER A 265 30.82 -26.76 45.62
C SER A 265 30.29 -26.96 47.05
N ALA A 266 29.42 -26.12 47.60
CA ALA A 266 28.71 -26.46 48.84
C ALA A 266 27.44 -25.64 49.04
N ASP A 267 26.27 -26.29 49.05
CA ASP A 267 25.01 -26.04 49.80
C ASP A 267 24.59 -24.59 50.19
N SER A 268 25.13 -23.57 49.54
CA SER A 268 24.91 -22.18 49.88
C SER A 268 23.79 -21.63 49.02
N ARG A 269 22.70 -21.31 49.70
CA ARG A 269 21.45 -20.80 49.13
C ARG A 269 21.73 -19.67 48.12
N PRO A 270 20.99 -19.62 46.99
CA PRO A 270 21.23 -18.71 45.88
C PRO A 270 21.34 -17.23 46.27
N GLU A 271 20.69 -16.80 47.35
CA GLU A 271 20.74 -15.43 47.86
C GLU A 271 22.11 -14.97 48.40
N ALA A 272 22.96 -15.91 48.87
CA ALA A 272 24.30 -15.57 49.36
C ALA A 272 25.28 -15.38 48.19
N ALA A 273 25.19 -16.26 47.19
CA ALA A 273 25.94 -16.15 45.94
C ALA A 273 25.54 -14.87 45.17
N GLU A 274 24.26 -14.53 45.13
CA GLU A 274 23.78 -13.32 44.45
C GLU A 274 24.24 -12.03 45.17
N ARG A 275 24.30 -12.03 46.51
CA ARG A 275 24.85 -10.90 47.28
C ARG A 275 26.35 -10.72 47.07
N GLN A 276 27.12 -11.81 47.04
CA GLN A 276 28.55 -11.73 46.74
C GLN A 276 28.81 -11.30 45.30
N TRP A 277 28.01 -11.78 44.34
CA TRP A 277 28.11 -11.37 42.95
C TRP A 277 27.81 -9.88 42.76
N ARG A 278 26.77 -9.36 43.43
CA ARG A 278 26.46 -7.91 43.41
C ARG A 278 27.54 -7.07 44.08
N SER A 279 28.12 -7.53 45.18
CA SER A 279 29.24 -6.85 45.86
C SER A 279 30.48 -6.77 44.95
N PHE A 280 30.82 -7.86 44.26
CA PHE A 280 31.95 -7.90 43.35
C PHE A 280 31.74 -6.96 42.15
N LEU A 281 30.54 -6.94 41.57
CA LEU A 281 30.20 -6.01 40.48
C LEU A 281 30.22 -4.54 40.93
N SER A 282 29.90 -4.24 42.19
CA SER A 282 29.96 -2.86 42.71
C SER A 282 31.37 -2.37 43.04
N GLU A 283 32.34 -3.27 43.21
CA GLU A 283 33.76 -2.90 43.38
C GLU A 283 34.49 -2.80 42.03
N ALA A 284 33.98 -3.47 40.99
CA ALA A 284 34.57 -3.51 39.65
C ALA A 284 34.02 -2.45 38.67
N LEU A 285 32.88 -1.82 38.97
CA LEU A 285 32.25 -0.73 38.20
C LEU A 285 32.42 0.61 38.91
#